data_AF-A0A3C7Z7P8-F1
#
_entry.id   AF-A0A3C7Z7P8-F1
#
_cell.length_a   1.000
_cell.length_b   1.000
_cell.length_c   1.000
_cell.angle_alpha   90.00
_cell.angle_beta   90.00
_cell.angle_gamma   90.00
#
_symmetry.space_group_name_H-M   'P 1'
#
loop_
_entity.id
_entity.type
_entity.pdbx_description
1 polymer ?
#
loop_
_entity_poly.entity_id
_entity_poly.type
_entity_poly.pdbx_seq_one_letter_code
_entity_poly.pdbx_strand_id
1 'polypeptide(L)'
;DIVNAYASLARGGIYKPQSSVLEVKNNSGEVLKTWADVEGTQVIDPQSAYIVSDILSDVNASAALGNYAAKNIPGVKTATKTGTSDKGGNAKDLWMMSYSPALTMGVWLGNPDTTILKKGTSSIGSPIIAKVMEYAHKEVYAPEGKWTSGDWFSAPAGIQRVGIELYPSWWSKTQGQNNATLTFDRVSRKKATDCTPAGARIEQSVIKTTDPVTKKDSYMNVPPGYDANADDDVHSCDDTRPSITSVNATDNADGTWTITVNVAQGTFGLSSSSVSINANGALTVTRNGNSYKATYTGTANPITTGDVTVSVTDDGYYSVSNTY
;
A
#
# COMPACT_ATOMS: atom_id res chain seq x y z
N ASP A 1 -24.90 4.14 -2.76
CA ASP A 1 -23.48 4.54 -2.65
C ASP A 1 -22.64 4.19 -3.86
N ILE A 2 -22.44 2.91 -4.20
CA ILE A 2 -21.62 2.51 -5.38
C ILE A 2 -22.10 3.21 -6.67
N VAL A 3 -23.42 3.27 -6.91
CA VAL A 3 -24.00 4.02 -8.03
C VAL A 3 -23.54 5.47 -8.07
N ASN A 4 -23.50 6.16 -6.92
CA ASN A 4 -23.09 7.57 -6.88
C ASN A 4 -21.56 7.75 -7.07
N ALA A 5 -20.76 6.78 -6.65
CA ALA A 5 -19.32 6.77 -6.94
C ALA A 5 -19.08 6.69 -8.46
N TYR A 6 -19.77 5.78 -9.16
CA TYR A 6 -19.71 5.70 -10.63
C TYR A 6 -20.33 6.93 -11.31
N ALA A 7 -21.39 7.51 -10.74
CA ALA A 7 -21.95 8.75 -11.24
C ALA A 7 -20.97 9.94 -11.11
N SER A 8 -20.05 9.88 -10.15
CA SER A 8 -18.98 10.88 -10.03
C SER A 8 -17.96 10.72 -11.16
N LEU A 9 -17.63 9.49 -11.58
CA LEU A 9 -16.85 9.26 -12.81
C LEU A 9 -17.57 9.78 -14.05
N ALA A 10 -18.88 9.50 -14.17
CA ALA A 10 -19.71 9.99 -15.27
C ALA A 10 -19.78 11.53 -15.32
N ARG A 11 -19.64 12.21 -14.18
CA ARG A 11 -19.57 13.67 -14.09
C ARG A 11 -18.14 14.22 -14.15
N GLY A 12 -17.21 13.52 -14.82
CA GLY A 12 -15.83 13.98 -14.97
C GLY A 12 -15.08 14.11 -13.64
N GLY A 13 -15.43 13.29 -12.65
CA GLY A 13 -14.84 13.30 -11.31
C GLY A 13 -15.54 14.19 -10.28
N ILE A 14 -16.68 14.79 -10.63
CA ILE A 14 -17.45 15.65 -9.74
C ILE A 14 -18.44 14.83 -8.90
N TYR A 15 -18.22 14.82 -7.59
CA TYR A 15 -19.16 14.26 -6.62
C TYR A 15 -20.33 15.22 -6.37
N LYS A 16 -21.54 14.67 -6.33
CA LYS A 16 -22.74 15.33 -5.84
C LYS A 16 -23.47 14.40 -4.86
N PRO A 17 -24.06 14.92 -3.78
CA PRO A 17 -24.87 14.10 -2.87
C PRO A 17 -26.10 13.55 -3.60
N GLN A 18 -26.46 12.29 -3.32
CA GLN A 18 -27.67 11.68 -3.86
C GLN A 18 -28.91 12.20 -3.09
N SER A 19 -30.02 12.42 -3.79
CA SER A 19 -31.31 12.74 -3.18
C SER A 19 -32.39 11.76 -3.64
N SER A 20 -33.20 11.28 -2.70
CA SER A 20 -34.41 10.49 -2.98
C SER A 20 -35.69 11.32 -2.89
N VAL A 21 -35.60 12.57 -2.43
CA VAL A 21 -36.74 13.47 -2.23
C VAL A 21 -36.49 14.76 -2.99
N LEU A 22 -37.34 15.03 -3.99
CA LEU A 22 -37.26 16.26 -4.79
C LEU A 22 -38.08 17.40 -4.20
N GLU A 23 -39.22 17.10 -3.59
CA GLU A 23 -40.11 18.10 -3.02
C GLU A 23 -40.93 17.50 -1.88
N VAL A 24 -41.15 18.26 -0.81
CA VAL A 24 -42.07 17.93 0.28
C VAL A 24 -43.03 19.10 0.45
N LYS A 25 -44.34 18.82 0.38
CA LYS A 25 -45.41 19.81 0.60
C LYS A 25 -46.28 19.42 1.80
N ASN A 26 -46.82 20.40 2.50
CA ASN A 26 -47.88 20.17 3.49
C ASN A 26 -49.27 20.07 2.83
N ASN A 27 -50.32 19.85 3.63
CA ASN A 27 -51.70 19.70 3.12
C ASN A 27 -52.26 20.98 2.46
N SER A 28 -51.71 22.16 2.80
CA SER A 28 -52.05 23.44 2.17
C SER A 28 -51.28 23.72 0.88
N GLY A 29 -50.35 22.83 0.48
CA GLY A 29 -49.52 22.98 -0.71
C GLY A 29 -48.25 23.81 -0.50
N GLU A 30 -47.93 24.22 0.73
CA GLU A 30 -46.70 24.93 1.07
C GLU A 30 -45.49 23.99 0.93
N VAL A 31 -44.46 24.45 0.21
CA VAL A 31 -43.22 23.71 0.01
C VAL A 31 -42.37 23.79 1.28
N LEU A 32 -42.24 22.67 1.99
CA LEU A 32 -41.42 22.53 3.19
C LEU A 32 -39.95 22.24 2.87
N LYS A 33 -39.73 21.53 1.76
CA LYS A 33 -38.39 21.16 1.28
C LYS A 33 -38.43 21.04 -0.23
N THR A 34 -37.42 21.57 -0.90
CA THR A 34 -37.17 21.33 -2.32
C THR A 34 -35.72 20.90 -2.50
N TRP A 35 -35.49 19.99 -3.44
CA TRP A 35 -34.15 19.64 -3.86
C TRP A 35 -33.59 20.80 -4.69
N ALA A 36 -32.40 21.23 -4.33
CA ALA A 36 -31.62 22.17 -5.10
C ALA A 36 -30.43 21.43 -5.70
N ASP A 37 -30.13 21.73 -6.96
CA ASP A 37 -28.87 21.28 -7.53
C ASP A 37 -27.74 22.09 -6.88
N VAL A 38 -26.92 21.39 -6.09
CA VAL A 38 -25.77 22.01 -5.42
C VAL A 38 -24.54 21.91 -6.31
N GLU A 39 -23.64 22.87 -6.16
CA GLU A 39 -22.31 22.77 -6.76
C GLU A 39 -21.63 21.49 -6.26
N GLY A 40 -21.03 20.74 -7.18
CA GLY A 40 -20.36 19.49 -6.86
C GLY A 40 -18.92 19.71 -6.39
N THR A 41 -18.33 18.70 -5.78
CA THR A 41 -16.92 18.72 -5.38
C THR A 41 -16.09 17.90 -6.36
N GLN A 42 -15.02 18.48 -6.91
CA GLN A 42 -14.07 17.74 -7.73
C GLN A 42 -13.26 16.79 -6.83
N VAL A 43 -13.58 15.50 -6.89
CA VAL A 43 -12.95 14.46 -6.04
C VAL A 43 -12.00 13.54 -6.81
N ILE A 44 -12.10 13.52 -8.13
CA ILE A 44 -11.21 12.75 -9.03
C ILE A 44 -10.70 13.72 -10.09
N ASP A 45 -9.42 13.66 -10.47
CA ASP A 45 -8.91 14.48 -11.57
C ASP A 45 -9.71 14.23 -12.88
N PRO A 46 -10.15 15.27 -13.61
CA PRO A 46 -10.97 15.10 -14.81
C PRO A 46 -10.33 14.23 -15.88
N GLN A 47 -9.01 14.33 -16.07
CA GLN A 47 -8.29 13.52 -17.07
C GLN A 47 -8.33 12.04 -16.66
N SER A 48 -8.14 11.77 -15.37
CA SER A 48 -8.22 10.42 -14.81
C SER A 48 -9.63 9.84 -14.95
N ALA A 49 -10.68 10.61 -14.65
CA ALA A 49 -12.07 10.18 -14.82
C ALA A 49 -12.41 9.87 -16.30
N TYR A 50 -11.93 10.69 -17.23
CA TYR A 50 -12.09 10.46 -18.66
C TYR A 50 -11.37 9.19 -19.13
N ILE A 51 -10.11 9.00 -18.72
CA ILE A 51 -9.31 7.82 -19.08
C ILE A 51 -9.94 6.53 -18.52
N VAL A 52 -10.39 6.54 -17.26
CA VAL A 52 -11.14 5.40 -16.69
C VAL A 52 -12.39 5.11 -17.51
N SER A 53 -13.12 6.14 -17.94
CA SER A 53 -14.31 5.96 -18.77
C SER A 53 -13.98 5.39 -20.15
N ASP A 54 -12.87 5.83 -20.76
CA ASP A 54 -12.38 5.29 -22.03
C ASP A 54 -12.05 3.79 -21.90
N ILE A 55 -11.23 3.42 -20.92
CA ILE A 55 -10.88 2.02 -20.60
C ILE A 55 -12.13 1.16 -20.39
N LEU A 56 -13.06 1.62 -19.56
CA LEU A 56 -14.27 0.87 -19.24
C LEU A 56 -15.25 0.77 -20.42
N SER A 57 -15.15 1.66 -21.40
CA SER A 57 -15.97 1.65 -22.63
C SER A 57 -15.38 0.79 -23.75
N ASP A 58 -14.10 0.43 -23.67
CA ASP A 58 -13.45 -0.37 -24.69
C ASP A 58 -14.02 -1.81 -24.68
N VAL A 59 -14.66 -2.16 -25.80
CA VAL A 59 -15.23 -3.49 -26.05
C VAL A 59 -14.14 -4.52 -26.35
N ASN A 60 -13.09 -4.12 -27.06
CA ASN A 60 -11.98 -4.99 -27.46
C ASN A 60 -11.16 -5.40 -26.24
N ALA A 61 -10.84 -4.43 -25.37
CA ALA A 61 -10.13 -4.71 -24.12
C ALA A 61 -10.87 -5.74 -23.24
N SER A 62 -12.21 -5.75 -23.27
CA SER A 62 -13.02 -6.72 -22.53
C SER A 62 -13.44 -7.96 -23.32
N ALA A 63 -13.07 -8.09 -24.60
CA ALA A 63 -13.59 -9.15 -25.47
C ALA A 63 -13.28 -10.56 -24.92
N ALA A 64 -12.09 -10.75 -24.34
CA ALA A 64 -11.69 -12.01 -23.71
C ALA A 64 -12.52 -12.38 -22.47
N LEU A 65 -13.20 -11.41 -21.86
CA LEU A 65 -14.04 -11.61 -20.66
C LEU A 65 -15.49 -12.00 -21.02
N GLY A 66 -15.80 -12.05 -22.32
CA GLY A 66 -17.14 -12.31 -22.85
C GLY A 66 -17.77 -11.03 -23.38
N ASN A 67 -18.38 -11.11 -24.57
CA ASN A 67 -19.01 -9.98 -25.23
C ASN A 67 -20.28 -9.55 -24.47
N TYR A 68 -20.14 -8.66 -23.48
CA TYR A 68 -21.24 -8.24 -22.63
C TYR A 68 -22.25 -7.37 -23.39
N ALA A 69 -23.53 -7.74 -23.34
CA ALA A 69 -24.62 -6.94 -23.91
C ALA A 69 -24.63 -5.49 -23.37
N ALA A 70 -24.18 -5.28 -22.12
CA ALA A 70 -24.12 -3.99 -21.45
C ALA A 70 -23.14 -3.01 -22.11
N LYS A 71 -22.19 -3.51 -22.90
CA LYS A 71 -21.24 -2.71 -23.69
C LYS A 71 -21.60 -2.65 -25.18
N ASN A 72 -22.66 -3.32 -25.61
CA ASN A 72 -23.08 -3.42 -27.01
C ASN A 72 -24.55 -2.99 -27.17
N ILE A 73 -24.89 -1.84 -26.60
CA ILE A 73 -26.25 -1.30 -26.66
C ILE A 73 -26.37 -0.44 -27.93
N PRO A 74 -27.32 -0.71 -28.84
CA PRO A 74 -27.42 0.03 -30.09
C PRO A 74 -27.58 1.54 -29.88
N GLY A 75 -26.57 2.31 -30.32
CA GLY A 75 -26.54 3.78 -30.22
C GLY A 75 -26.14 4.33 -28.84
N VAL A 76 -26.03 3.49 -27.81
CA VAL A 76 -25.72 3.94 -26.43
C VAL A 76 -24.31 3.46 -26.06
N LYS A 77 -23.37 4.40 -25.96
CA LYS A 77 -22.02 4.11 -25.48
C LYS A 77 -22.01 4.12 -23.95
N THR A 78 -21.44 3.08 -23.33
CA THR A 78 -21.35 2.96 -21.87
C THR A 78 -19.94 2.58 -21.43
N ALA A 79 -19.55 3.05 -20.26
CA ALA A 79 -18.44 2.53 -19.48
C ALA A 79 -18.98 1.52 -18.47
N THR A 80 -18.50 0.27 -18.53
CA THR A 80 -19.08 -0.83 -17.74
C THR A 80 -18.02 -1.66 -17.00
N LYS A 81 -18.26 -1.94 -15.72
CA LYS A 81 -17.41 -2.77 -14.87
C LYS A 81 -18.22 -3.85 -14.12
N THR A 82 -17.68 -5.06 -14.09
CA THR A 82 -18.17 -6.20 -13.30
C THR A 82 -17.52 -6.28 -11.92
N GLY A 83 -18.15 -6.96 -10.96
CA GLY A 83 -17.55 -7.28 -9.67
C GLY A 83 -18.11 -8.58 -9.10
N THR A 84 -17.26 -9.48 -8.60
CA THR A 84 -17.66 -10.75 -8.01
C THR A 84 -17.03 -10.89 -6.63
N SER A 85 -17.84 -11.10 -5.59
CA SER A 85 -17.35 -11.53 -4.27
C SER A 85 -17.43 -13.06 -4.17
N ASP A 86 -16.63 -13.68 -3.30
CA ASP A 86 -16.68 -15.12 -3.07
C ASP A 86 -16.82 -15.50 -1.59
N LYS A 87 -17.25 -16.75 -1.38
CA LYS A 87 -17.24 -17.44 -0.09
C LYS A 87 -16.66 -18.82 -0.30
N GLY A 88 -15.44 -19.04 0.20
CA GLY A 88 -14.71 -20.30 0.02
C GLY A 88 -14.40 -20.58 -1.45
N GLY A 89 -14.03 -19.56 -2.22
CA GLY A 89 -13.71 -19.67 -3.64
C GLY A 89 -14.92 -19.77 -4.57
N ASN A 90 -16.14 -19.69 -4.03
CA ASN A 90 -17.37 -19.76 -4.82
C ASN A 90 -18.08 -18.40 -4.81
N ALA A 91 -18.54 -17.96 -5.98
CA ALA A 91 -19.20 -16.66 -6.12
C ALA A 91 -20.43 -16.52 -5.21
N LYS A 92 -20.54 -15.36 -4.57
CA LYS A 92 -21.57 -15.03 -3.59
C LYS A 92 -22.40 -13.81 -4.05
N ASP A 93 -21.72 -12.74 -4.46
CA ASP A 93 -22.36 -11.54 -4.99
C ASP A 93 -21.83 -11.24 -6.38
N LEU A 94 -22.72 -10.79 -7.26
CA LEU A 94 -22.39 -10.28 -8.59
C LEU A 94 -22.84 -8.84 -8.71
N TRP A 95 -21.96 -8.00 -9.22
CA TRP A 95 -22.19 -6.59 -9.46
C TRP A 95 -21.91 -6.26 -10.92
N MET A 96 -22.72 -5.38 -11.47
CA MET A 96 -22.41 -4.69 -12.73
C MET A 96 -22.79 -3.23 -12.61
N MET A 97 -21.80 -2.36 -12.78
CA MET A 97 -21.97 -0.91 -12.82
C MET A 97 -21.76 -0.45 -14.25
N SER A 98 -22.67 0.36 -14.76
CA SER A 98 -22.63 0.89 -16.12
C SER A 98 -23.04 2.35 -16.11
N TYR A 99 -22.35 3.18 -16.86
CA TYR A 99 -22.68 4.60 -16.97
C TYR A 99 -22.42 5.17 -18.35
N SER A 100 -23.15 6.23 -18.67
CA SER A 100 -23.00 7.10 -19.83
C SER A 100 -22.98 8.56 -19.34
N PRO A 101 -22.83 9.57 -20.22
CA PRO A 101 -23.03 10.96 -19.84
C PRO A 101 -24.41 11.28 -19.24
N ALA A 102 -25.45 10.53 -19.61
CA ALA A 102 -26.83 10.80 -19.19
C ALA A 102 -27.24 10.05 -17.91
N LEU A 103 -26.76 8.81 -17.70
CA LEU A 103 -27.25 7.94 -16.64
C LEU A 103 -26.14 7.03 -16.08
N THR A 104 -26.20 6.76 -14.78
CA THR A 104 -25.46 5.68 -14.12
C THR A 104 -26.42 4.66 -13.53
N MET A 105 -26.18 3.37 -13.79
CA MET A 105 -26.98 2.26 -13.31
C MET A 105 -26.07 1.19 -12.68
N GLY A 106 -26.57 0.57 -11.61
CA GLY A 106 -25.95 -0.59 -10.98
C GLY A 106 -26.94 -1.73 -10.83
N VAL A 107 -26.47 -2.97 -11.04
CA VAL A 107 -27.22 -4.19 -10.74
C VAL A 107 -26.38 -5.02 -9.76
N TRP A 108 -27.04 -5.47 -8.69
CA TRP A 108 -26.54 -6.50 -7.78
C TRP A 108 -27.39 -7.75 -7.91
N LEU A 109 -26.75 -8.91 -7.96
CA LEU A 109 -27.39 -10.22 -7.90
C LEU A 109 -26.70 -11.03 -6.80
N GLY A 110 -27.48 -11.50 -5.83
CA GLY A 110 -27.00 -12.28 -4.70
C GLY A 110 -28.16 -12.93 -3.97
N ASN A 111 -27.87 -13.90 -3.11
CA ASN A 111 -28.87 -14.47 -2.21
C ASN A 111 -28.97 -13.60 -0.94
N PRO A 112 -30.16 -13.19 -0.48
CA PRO A 112 -30.31 -12.40 0.74
C PRO A 112 -29.78 -13.09 2.01
N ASP A 113 -29.81 -14.42 2.06
CA ASP A 113 -29.23 -15.24 3.13
C ASP A 113 -27.70 -15.43 2.99
N THR A 114 -27.12 -14.81 1.96
CA THR A 114 -25.69 -14.76 1.71
C THR A 114 -25.08 -16.12 1.31
N THR A 115 -25.91 -17.09 0.94
CA THR A 115 -25.49 -18.38 0.37
C THR A 115 -24.84 -18.20 -1.01
N ILE A 116 -24.00 -19.16 -1.40
CA ILE A 116 -23.30 -19.13 -2.69
C ILE A 116 -24.28 -19.19 -3.87
N LEU A 117 -23.91 -18.56 -4.97
CA LEU A 117 -24.70 -18.58 -6.20
C LEU A 117 -24.48 -19.88 -6.97
N LYS A 118 -25.55 -20.38 -7.59
CA LYS A 118 -25.45 -21.54 -8.51
C LYS A 118 -24.63 -21.22 -9.76
N LYS A 119 -24.60 -19.96 -10.19
CA LYS A 119 -23.81 -19.46 -11.32
C LYS A 119 -23.07 -18.20 -10.89
N GLY A 120 -21.75 -18.21 -11.01
CA GLY A 120 -20.88 -17.20 -10.42
C GLY A 120 -20.33 -16.12 -11.35
N THR A 121 -20.90 -15.93 -12.53
CA THR A 121 -20.39 -14.96 -13.51
C THR A 121 -21.19 -13.67 -13.49
N SER A 122 -20.49 -12.55 -13.31
CA SER A 122 -21.10 -11.21 -13.29
C SER A 122 -21.77 -10.84 -14.62
N SER A 123 -21.49 -11.56 -15.71
CA SER A 123 -22.15 -11.36 -17.01
C SER A 123 -23.66 -11.60 -16.98
N ILE A 124 -24.18 -12.30 -15.97
CA ILE A 124 -25.62 -12.56 -15.80
C ILE A 124 -26.43 -11.26 -15.67
N GLY A 125 -25.84 -10.21 -15.05
CA GLY A 125 -26.49 -8.89 -14.96
C GLY A 125 -26.50 -8.11 -16.28
N SER A 126 -25.70 -8.53 -17.26
CA SER A 126 -25.48 -7.76 -18.49
C SER A 126 -26.75 -7.48 -19.31
N PRO A 127 -27.68 -8.44 -19.51
CA PRO A 127 -28.90 -8.18 -20.27
C PRO A 127 -29.85 -7.21 -19.54
N ILE A 128 -29.82 -7.16 -18.22
CA ILE A 128 -30.64 -6.23 -17.42
C ILE A 128 -30.16 -4.80 -17.67
N ILE A 129 -28.85 -4.57 -17.52
CA ILE A 129 -28.23 -3.28 -17.83
C ILE A 129 -28.53 -2.87 -19.28
N ALA A 130 -28.32 -3.77 -20.25
CA ALA A 130 -28.50 -3.44 -21.67
C ALA A 130 -29.93 -2.96 -21.98
N LYS A 131 -30.95 -3.70 -21.53
CA LYS A 131 -32.36 -3.36 -21.78
C LYS A 131 -32.78 -2.06 -21.09
N VAL A 132 -32.39 -1.88 -19.82
CA VAL A 132 -32.78 -0.68 -19.06
C VAL A 132 -32.06 0.55 -19.57
N MET A 133 -30.76 0.45 -19.85
CA MET A 133 -30.00 1.55 -20.42
C MET A 133 -30.53 1.91 -21.82
N GLU A 134 -30.83 0.94 -22.69
CA GLU A 134 -31.43 1.22 -24.00
C GLU A 134 -32.75 2.00 -23.88
N TYR A 135 -33.67 1.49 -23.05
CA TYR A 135 -34.97 2.13 -22.81
C TYR A 135 -34.81 3.53 -22.23
N ALA A 136 -34.02 3.69 -21.17
CA ALA A 136 -33.83 4.98 -20.53
C ALA A 136 -33.25 6.02 -21.50
N HIS A 137 -32.26 5.64 -22.31
CA HIS A 137 -31.68 6.58 -23.27
C HIS A 137 -32.66 6.94 -24.39
N LYS A 138 -33.29 5.96 -25.02
CA LYS A 138 -34.13 6.19 -26.21
C LYS A 138 -35.52 6.72 -25.90
N GLU A 139 -36.14 6.27 -24.83
CA GLU A 139 -37.55 6.55 -24.51
C GLU A 139 -37.73 7.60 -23.41
N VAL A 140 -36.67 7.95 -22.67
CA VAL A 140 -36.74 8.94 -21.58
C VAL A 140 -35.80 10.13 -21.87
N TYR A 141 -34.49 9.90 -21.96
CA TYR A 141 -33.53 11.00 -22.07
C TYR A 141 -33.46 11.66 -23.46
N ALA A 142 -33.63 10.90 -24.55
CA ALA A 142 -33.68 11.47 -25.89
C ALA A 142 -34.89 12.40 -26.09
N PRO A 143 -36.14 12.00 -25.76
CA PRO A 143 -37.30 12.88 -25.86
C PRO A 143 -37.19 14.16 -25.01
N GLU A 144 -36.49 14.10 -23.87
CA GLU A 144 -36.21 15.25 -23.01
C GLU A 144 -35.05 16.14 -23.52
N GLY A 145 -34.38 15.77 -24.63
CA GLY A 145 -33.23 16.50 -25.16
C GLY A 145 -31.97 16.40 -24.28
N LYS A 146 -31.90 15.41 -23.39
CA LYS A 146 -30.79 15.19 -22.45
C LYS A 146 -29.76 14.18 -22.94
N TRP A 147 -30.01 13.53 -24.07
CA TRP A 147 -29.12 12.56 -24.68
C TRP A 147 -29.39 12.41 -26.20
N THR A 148 -28.35 12.13 -26.97
CA THR A 148 -28.42 11.73 -28.37
C THR A 148 -27.58 10.47 -28.67
N SER A 149 -27.94 9.76 -29.75
CA SER A 149 -27.25 8.52 -30.14
C SER A 149 -25.76 8.76 -30.37
N GLY A 150 -24.92 8.01 -29.66
CA GLY A 150 -23.46 8.12 -29.73
C GLY A 150 -22.84 9.15 -28.77
N ASP A 151 -23.65 9.83 -27.94
CA ASP A 151 -23.13 10.77 -26.94
C ASP A 151 -22.03 10.16 -26.08
N TRP A 152 -20.97 10.94 -25.89
CA TRP A 152 -19.82 10.56 -25.08
C TRP A 152 -19.22 11.77 -24.36
N PHE A 153 -18.38 11.50 -23.37
CA PHE A 153 -17.64 12.53 -22.64
C PHE A 153 -16.72 13.31 -23.59
N SER A 154 -16.60 14.62 -23.36
CA SER A 154 -15.55 15.42 -23.99
C SER A 154 -14.22 15.17 -23.30
N ALA A 155 -13.16 14.92 -24.07
CA ALA A 155 -11.82 14.77 -23.53
C ALA A 155 -11.35 16.07 -22.87
N PRO A 156 -10.95 16.06 -21.59
CA PRO A 156 -10.32 17.21 -20.95
C PRO A 156 -9.04 17.62 -21.67
N ALA A 157 -8.71 18.91 -21.59
CA ALA A 157 -7.50 19.45 -22.19
C ALA A 157 -6.23 18.79 -21.61
N GLY A 158 -5.20 18.64 -22.44
CA GLY A 158 -3.89 18.13 -22.03
C GLY A 158 -3.75 16.62 -22.00
N ILE A 159 -4.82 15.84 -22.20
CA ILE A 159 -4.70 14.39 -22.38
C ILE A 159 -3.76 14.09 -23.55
N GLN A 160 -2.81 13.21 -23.30
CA GLN A 160 -1.87 12.70 -24.27
C GLN A 160 -2.39 11.41 -24.88
N ARG A 161 -2.16 11.21 -26.17
CA ARG A 161 -2.44 9.95 -26.87
C ARG A 161 -1.13 9.36 -27.38
N VAL A 162 -0.82 8.14 -26.94
CA VAL A 162 0.37 7.41 -27.39
C VAL A 162 -0.09 6.08 -27.97
N GLY A 163 -0.16 6.01 -29.30
CA GLY A 163 -0.81 4.90 -29.99
C GLY A 163 -2.32 4.90 -29.72
N ILE A 164 -2.87 3.78 -29.27
CA ILE A 164 -4.28 3.65 -28.89
C ILE A 164 -4.56 4.09 -27.44
N GLU A 165 -3.51 4.21 -26.62
CA GLU A 165 -3.62 4.48 -25.19
C GLU A 165 -3.70 5.98 -24.87
N LEU A 166 -4.43 6.29 -23.80
CA LEU A 166 -4.58 7.63 -23.26
C LEU A 166 -3.78 7.79 -21.98
N TYR A 167 -3.11 8.93 -21.86
CA TYR A 167 -2.33 9.29 -20.68
C TYR A 167 -2.71 10.70 -20.20
N PRO A 168 -2.70 10.95 -18.89
CA PRO A 168 -2.91 12.29 -18.39
C PRO A 168 -1.74 13.21 -18.77
N SER A 169 -1.99 14.51 -18.82
CA SER A 169 -1.02 15.58 -19.15
C SER A 169 0.28 15.53 -18.35
N TRP A 170 0.23 15.06 -17.10
CA TRP A 170 1.40 14.97 -16.24
C TRP A 170 2.27 13.75 -16.52
N TRP A 171 1.77 12.75 -17.24
CA TRP A 171 2.51 11.52 -17.50
C TRP A 171 3.67 11.77 -18.47
N SER A 172 4.79 11.09 -18.26
CA SER A 172 5.85 11.00 -19.27
C SER A 172 6.37 9.57 -19.36
N LYS A 173 6.85 9.18 -20.55
CA LYS A 173 7.53 7.87 -20.75
C LYS A 173 8.76 7.68 -19.84
N THR A 174 9.33 8.78 -19.36
CA THR A 174 10.51 8.79 -18.48
C THR A 174 10.15 8.92 -17.00
N GLN A 175 8.88 9.15 -16.64
CA GLN A 175 8.35 8.94 -15.29
C GLN A 175 8.22 7.42 -15.04
N GLY A 176 9.35 6.74 -15.13
CA GLY A 176 9.47 5.36 -14.73
C GLY A 176 9.57 5.24 -13.21
N GLN A 177 9.16 4.08 -12.73
CA GLN A 177 9.62 3.51 -11.48
C GLN A 177 11.14 3.71 -11.37
N ASN A 178 11.57 4.56 -10.44
CA ASN A 178 12.98 4.75 -10.21
C ASN A 178 13.42 3.74 -9.15
N ASN A 179 14.44 2.96 -9.47
CA ASN A 179 15.17 2.22 -8.45
C ASN A 179 15.74 3.25 -7.48
N ALA A 180 15.40 3.11 -6.21
CA ALA A 180 15.92 3.92 -5.12
C ALA A 180 16.47 2.98 -4.06
N THR A 181 17.51 3.41 -3.36
CA THR A 181 17.99 2.71 -2.17
C THR A 181 17.42 3.44 -0.95
N LEU A 182 16.69 2.73 -0.10
CA LEU A 182 16.32 3.21 1.22
C LEU A 182 17.16 2.50 2.27
N THR A 183 17.51 3.22 3.32
CA THR A 183 18.12 2.63 4.51
C THR A 183 17.04 2.49 5.57
N PHE A 184 16.87 1.29 6.10
CA PHE A 184 15.97 1.00 7.19
C PHE A 184 16.74 0.69 8.46
N ASP A 185 16.09 0.92 9.59
CA ASP A 185 16.49 0.35 10.87
C ASP A 185 15.85 -1.04 11.02
N ARG A 186 16.67 -2.05 11.29
CA ARG A 186 16.20 -3.43 11.52
C ARG A 186 15.46 -3.62 12.86
N VAL A 187 15.59 -2.69 13.81
CA VAL A 187 14.93 -2.75 15.12
C VAL A 187 13.51 -2.18 15.03
N SER A 188 13.35 -0.91 14.66
CA SER A 188 12.04 -0.26 14.46
C SER A 188 11.31 -0.73 13.20
N ARG A 189 12.06 -1.27 12.22
CA ARG A 189 11.60 -1.60 10.86
C ARG A 189 11.10 -0.39 10.07
N LYS A 190 11.57 0.81 10.42
CA LYS A 190 11.25 2.09 9.75
C LYS A 190 12.48 2.66 9.06
N LYS A 191 12.35 3.76 8.32
CA LYS A 191 13.50 4.41 7.67
C LYS A 191 14.52 4.83 8.72
N ALA A 192 15.78 4.45 8.52
CA ALA A 192 16.85 4.84 9.43
C ALA A 192 17.00 6.37 9.46
N THR A 193 17.26 6.90 10.64
CA THR A 193 17.57 8.31 10.88
C THR A 193 19.08 8.49 11.06
N ASP A 194 19.51 9.73 11.26
CA ASP A 194 20.90 10.03 11.62
C ASP A 194 21.31 9.38 12.95
N CYS A 195 20.36 9.17 13.86
CA CYS A 195 20.61 8.55 15.16
C CYS A 195 20.70 7.02 15.11
N THR A 196 20.16 6.38 14.06
CA THR A 196 20.22 4.91 13.90
C THR A 196 21.69 4.45 13.80
N PRO A 197 22.16 3.54 14.67
CA PRO A 197 23.55 3.08 14.64
C PRO A 197 23.84 2.25 13.38
N ALA A 198 25.10 2.27 12.93
CA ALA A 198 25.51 1.61 11.69
C ALA A 198 25.18 0.10 11.66
N GLY A 199 25.26 -0.59 12.81
CA GLY A 199 24.93 -2.00 12.92
C GLY A 199 23.44 -2.30 12.75
N ALA A 200 22.56 -1.33 13.03
CA ALA A 200 21.12 -1.45 12.86
C ALA A 200 20.66 -1.15 11.42
N ARG A 201 21.45 -0.37 10.66
CA ARG A 201 21.11 0.02 9.29
C ARG A 201 21.10 -1.17 8.34
N ILE A 202 20.10 -1.22 7.46
CA ILE A 202 20.02 -2.16 6.33
C ILE A 202 19.59 -1.39 5.09
N GLU A 203 20.41 -1.47 4.03
CA GLU A 203 20.07 -0.90 2.73
C GLU A 203 19.17 -1.85 1.94
N GLN A 204 18.16 -1.29 1.31
CA GLN A 204 17.24 -2.04 0.48
C GLN A 204 16.92 -1.28 -0.79
N SER A 205 17.07 -1.97 -1.92
CA SER A 205 16.57 -1.51 -3.20
C SER A 205 15.04 -1.56 -3.20
N VAL A 206 14.42 -0.41 -3.40
CA VAL A 206 12.98 -0.22 -3.53
C VAL A 206 12.67 0.45 -4.86
N ILE A 207 11.41 0.38 -5.26
CA ILE A 207 10.91 1.15 -6.39
C ILE A 207 10.18 2.38 -5.86
N LYS A 208 10.64 3.56 -6.22
CA LYS A 208 10.02 4.83 -5.86
C LYS A 208 9.08 5.31 -6.97
N THR A 209 7.86 5.65 -6.59
CA THR A 209 6.89 6.34 -7.44
C THR A 209 6.40 7.60 -6.71
N THR A 210 6.46 8.75 -7.36
CA THR A 210 5.92 10.01 -6.81
C THR A 210 4.56 10.28 -7.42
N ASP A 211 3.54 10.44 -6.56
CA ASP A 211 2.21 10.86 -6.98
C ASP A 211 2.29 12.26 -7.64
N PRO A 212 1.89 12.39 -8.91
CA PRO A 212 2.01 13.64 -9.65
C PRO A 212 1.08 14.74 -9.14
N VAL A 213 0.01 14.40 -8.42
CA VAL A 213 -0.97 15.32 -7.84
C VAL A 213 -0.53 15.73 -6.44
N THR A 214 -0.33 14.76 -5.54
CA THR A 214 -0.03 15.06 -4.13
C THR A 214 1.45 15.33 -3.87
N LYS A 215 2.32 15.01 -4.84
CA LYS A 215 3.79 15.03 -4.71
C LYS A 215 4.34 14.11 -3.62
N LYS A 216 3.50 13.19 -3.11
CA LYS A 216 3.92 12.21 -2.11
C LYS A 216 4.62 11.04 -2.78
N ASP A 217 5.72 10.62 -2.17
CA ASP A 217 6.42 9.43 -2.57
C ASP A 217 5.72 8.17 -2.05
N SER A 218 5.75 7.12 -2.86
CA SER A 218 5.30 5.78 -2.53
C SER A 218 6.40 4.80 -2.92
N TYR A 219 6.56 3.75 -2.13
CA TYR A 219 7.63 2.79 -2.29
C TYR A 219 7.05 1.38 -2.47
N MET A 220 7.48 0.69 -3.51
CA MET A 220 7.16 -0.72 -3.79
C MET A 220 8.41 -1.58 -3.56
N ASN A 221 8.20 -2.89 -3.39
CA ASN A 221 9.24 -3.86 -3.01
C ASN A 221 9.90 -3.55 -1.65
N VAL A 222 9.16 -2.90 -0.76
CA VAL A 222 9.56 -2.76 0.65
C VAL A 222 9.52 -4.14 1.31
N PRO A 223 10.53 -4.55 2.09
CA PRO A 223 10.57 -5.87 2.72
C PRO A 223 9.37 -6.07 3.65
N PRO A 224 8.83 -7.30 3.76
CA PRO A 224 7.70 -7.57 4.64
C PRO A 224 7.97 -7.12 6.08
N GLY A 225 7.03 -6.34 6.64
CA GLY A 225 7.12 -5.82 8.00
C GLY A 225 7.92 -4.54 8.15
N TYR A 226 8.45 -3.95 7.07
CA TYR A 226 9.09 -2.64 7.07
C TYR A 226 8.13 -1.54 6.58
N ASP A 227 8.26 -0.34 7.15
CA ASP A 227 7.50 0.85 6.77
C ASP A 227 8.41 1.92 6.16
N ALA A 228 8.20 2.20 4.88
CA ALA A 228 8.93 3.23 4.13
C ALA A 228 8.34 4.64 4.29
N ASN A 229 7.23 4.79 5.03
CA ASN A 229 6.54 6.07 5.21
C ASN A 229 6.77 6.67 6.61
N ALA A 230 7.46 5.96 7.49
CA ALA A 230 7.80 6.42 8.84
C ALA A 230 9.32 6.37 9.04
N ASP A 231 9.81 7.24 9.92
CA ASP A 231 11.20 7.27 10.35
C ASP A 231 11.37 6.48 11.66
N ASP A 232 12.57 5.96 11.87
CA ASP A 232 12.98 5.26 13.09
C ASP A 232 12.68 6.12 14.33
N ASP A 233 11.95 5.51 15.25
CA ASP A 233 11.52 6.07 16.53
C ASP A 233 11.96 5.22 17.73
N VAL A 234 12.85 4.25 17.49
CA VAL A 234 13.45 3.41 18.54
C VAL A 234 14.80 3.97 18.96
N HIS A 235 15.63 4.42 18.01
CA HIS A 235 16.94 4.99 18.32
C HIS A 235 16.88 6.51 18.56
N SER A 236 17.61 6.96 19.57
CA SER A 236 17.84 8.35 19.90
C SER A 236 19.32 8.68 19.84
N CYS A 237 19.65 9.92 19.46
CA CYS A 237 21.02 10.41 19.50
C CYS A 237 21.56 10.54 20.94
N ASP A 238 20.67 10.50 21.95
CA ASP A 238 21.01 10.50 23.37
C ASP A 238 21.22 9.08 23.94
N ASP A 239 21.13 8.04 23.10
CA ASP A 239 21.27 6.67 23.57
C ASP A 239 22.67 6.40 24.14
N THR A 240 22.68 5.80 25.33
CA THR A 240 23.92 5.41 25.99
C THR A 240 24.41 4.11 25.39
N ARG A 241 25.65 4.10 24.92
CA ARG A 241 26.29 2.92 24.34
C ARG A 241 26.66 1.90 25.43
N PRO A 242 26.68 0.59 25.12
CA PRO A 242 27.24 -0.39 26.03
C PRO A 242 28.74 -0.16 26.18
N SER A 243 29.31 -0.51 27.34
CA SER A 243 30.74 -0.36 27.59
C SER A 243 31.34 -1.57 28.29
N ILE A 244 32.59 -1.89 27.94
CA ILE A 244 33.36 -2.94 28.60
C ILE A 244 33.98 -2.34 29.87
N THR A 245 33.56 -2.82 31.04
CA THR A 245 34.03 -2.28 32.32
C THR A 245 35.31 -2.95 32.81
N SER A 246 35.50 -4.24 32.50
CA SER A 246 36.73 -4.96 32.83
C SER A 246 36.88 -6.22 31.99
N VAL A 247 38.12 -6.57 31.67
CA VAL A 247 38.49 -7.86 31.06
C VAL A 247 39.59 -8.48 31.91
N ASN A 248 39.37 -9.71 32.38
CA ASN A 248 40.30 -10.43 33.25
C ASN A 248 40.45 -11.88 32.78
N ALA A 249 41.63 -12.47 32.96
CA ALA A 249 41.90 -13.88 32.67
C ALA A 249 42.40 -14.56 33.94
N THR A 250 41.79 -15.68 34.30
CA THR A 250 42.17 -16.49 35.47
C THR A 250 42.70 -17.83 35.00
N ASP A 251 43.88 -18.23 35.49
CA ASP A 251 44.48 -19.54 35.20
C ASP A 251 43.68 -20.65 35.93
N ASN A 252 43.27 -21.68 35.20
CA ASN A 252 42.55 -22.83 35.75
C ASN A 252 43.50 -23.94 36.23
N ALA A 253 44.83 -23.78 36.07
CA ALA A 253 45.87 -24.74 36.43
C ALA A 253 45.79 -26.10 35.70
N ASP A 254 45.09 -26.16 34.57
CA ASP A 254 44.91 -27.32 33.70
C ASP A 254 45.34 -27.07 32.24
N GLY A 255 46.04 -25.96 31.99
CA GLY A 255 46.40 -25.50 30.65
C GLY A 255 45.32 -24.67 29.96
N THR A 256 44.26 -24.29 30.68
CA THR A 256 43.22 -23.38 30.20
C THR A 256 43.09 -22.12 31.06
N TRP A 257 42.53 -21.07 30.46
CA TRP A 257 42.27 -19.77 31.06
C TRP A 257 40.79 -19.44 30.96
N THR A 258 40.21 -18.93 32.04
CA THR A 258 38.85 -18.38 32.03
C THR A 258 38.93 -16.87 31.80
N ILE A 259 38.53 -16.42 30.61
CA ILE A 259 38.38 -14.99 30.30
C ILE A 259 37.01 -14.54 30.81
N THR A 260 37.00 -13.50 31.64
CA THR A 260 35.78 -12.87 32.18
C THR A 260 35.72 -11.42 31.72
N VAL A 261 34.67 -11.08 30.98
CA VAL A 261 34.34 -9.74 30.51
C VAL A 261 33.12 -9.25 31.28
N ASN A 262 33.26 -8.12 31.97
CA ASN A 262 32.10 -7.43 32.56
C ASN A 262 31.71 -6.25 31.69
N VAL A 263 30.41 -6.08 31.49
CA VAL A 263 29.83 -5.08 30.59
C VAL A 263 28.80 -4.25 31.34
N ALA A 264 28.85 -2.93 31.17
CA ALA A 264 27.75 -2.05 31.56
C ALA A 264 26.75 -1.94 30.40
N GLN A 265 25.48 -2.25 30.69
CA GLN A 265 24.39 -2.10 29.74
C GLN A 265 24.15 -0.61 29.44
N GLY A 266 23.93 -0.31 28.16
CA GLY A 266 23.53 1.01 27.69
C GLY A 266 22.01 1.22 27.75
N THR A 267 21.47 2.00 26.81
CA THR A 267 20.01 2.15 26.65
C THR A 267 19.35 0.80 26.33
N PHE A 268 19.97 0.01 25.45
CA PHE A 268 19.41 -1.25 24.97
C PHE A 268 19.88 -2.44 25.80
N GLY A 269 19.06 -3.49 25.80
CA GLY A 269 19.32 -4.73 26.52
C GLY A 269 20.56 -5.47 26.00
N LEU A 270 21.10 -6.32 26.85
CA LEU A 270 22.13 -7.28 26.48
C LEU A 270 21.58 -8.70 26.55
N SER A 271 21.99 -9.53 25.60
CA SER A 271 21.68 -10.96 25.50
C SER A 271 22.97 -11.80 25.61
N SER A 272 22.84 -13.13 25.59
CA SER A 272 24.02 -14.02 25.62
C SER A 272 24.89 -13.88 24.38
N SER A 273 24.32 -13.49 23.24
CA SER A 273 25.02 -13.23 21.98
C SER A 273 25.64 -11.83 21.89
N SER A 274 25.40 -10.95 22.88
CA SER A 274 25.88 -9.57 22.84
C SER A 274 27.39 -9.44 22.96
N VAL A 275 28.11 -10.44 23.48
CA VAL A 275 29.57 -10.37 23.62
C VAL A 275 30.23 -11.48 22.80
N SER A 276 31.18 -11.09 21.94
CA SER A 276 32.10 -12.01 21.29
C SER A 276 33.52 -11.80 21.83
N ILE A 277 34.18 -12.92 22.12
CA ILE A 277 35.57 -12.95 22.58
C ILE A 277 36.35 -13.75 21.55
N ASN A 278 37.36 -13.12 20.94
CA ASN A 278 38.26 -13.76 20.00
C ASN A 278 39.67 -13.78 20.58
N ALA A 279 40.25 -14.97 20.70
CA ALA A 279 41.62 -15.19 21.11
C ALA A 279 42.18 -16.37 20.32
N ASN A 280 42.90 -16.09 19.23
CA ASN A 280 43.30 -17.09 18.21
C ASN A 280 42.12 -17.91 17.65
N GLY A 281 40.93 -17.29 17.57
CA GLY A 281 39.68 -17.94 17.20
C GLY A 281 38.51 -17.45 18.05
N ALA A 282 37.30 -17.54 17.51
CA ALA A 282 36.08 -17.19 18.24
C ALA A 282 35.81 -18.21 19.35
N LEU A 283 35.67 -17.72 20.58
CA LEU A 283 35.38 -18.56 21.75
C LEU A 283 33.88 -18.65 22.03
N THR A 284 33.44 -19.77 22.61
CA THR A 284 32.07 -19.93 23.09
C THR A 284 31.88 -19.12 24.37
N VAL A 285 30.96 -18.16 24.35
CA VAL A 285 30.68 -17.27 25.48
C VAL A 285 29.43 -17.73 26.24
N THR A 286 29.52 -17.76 27.55
CA THR A 286 28.40 -17.97 28.47
C THR A 286 28.12 -16.69 29.26
N ARG A 287 26.85 -16.41 29.56
CA ARG A 287 26.43 -15.19 30.26
C ARG A 287 25.88 -15.52 31.65
N ASN A 288 26.28 -14.73 32.65
CA ASN A 288 25.67 -14.67 33.96
C ASN A 288 25.53 -13.21 34.41
N GLY A 289 24.31 -12.67 34.37
CA GLY A 289 24.06 -11.25 34.59
C GLY A 289 24.82 -10.38 33.59
N ASN A 290 25.64 -9.46 34.10
CA ASN A 290 26.48 -8.55 33.30
C ASN A 290 27.90 -9.10 33.02
N SER A 291 28.12 -10.37 33.36
CA SER A 291 29.41 -11.05 33.22
C SER A 291 29.33 -12.10 32.11
N TYR A 292 30.33 -12.06 31.23
CA TYR A 292 30.48 -12.93 30.07
C TYR A 292 31.77 -13.71 30.20
N LYS A 293 31.71 -15.04 30.05
CA LYS A 293 32.84 -15.92 30.26
C LYS A 293 33.11 -16.81 29.06
N ALA A 294 34.38 -16.99 28.74
CA ALA A 294 34.86 -17.94 27.75
C ALA A 294 36.12 -18.66 28.24
N THR A 295 36.30 -19.90 27.80
CA THR A 295 37.49 -20.70 28.10
C THR A 295 38.45 -20.65 26.92
N TYR A 296 39.71 -20.33 27.18
CA TYR A 296 40.82 -20.33 26.22
C TYR A 296 41.85 -21.39 26.60
N THR A 297 42.40 -22.12 25.62
CA THR A 297 43.44 -23.13 25.86
C THR A 297 44.80 -22.56 25.47
N GLY A 298 45.74 -22.50 26.41
CA GLY A 298 47.07 -21.95 26.17
C GLY A 298 47.95 -21.90 27.41
N THR A 299 49.25 -21.79 27.21
CA THR A 299 50.27 -21.87 28.27
C THR A 299 50.62 -20.50 28.88
N ALA A 300 50.05 -19.42 28.37
CA ALA A 300 50.29 -18.05 28.84
C ALA A 300 48.97 -17.28 28.97
N ASN A 301 48.97 -16.22 29.79
CA ASN A 301 47.80 -15.40 30.01
C ASN A 301 47.40 -14.70 28.68
N PRO A 302 46.20 -15.01 28.13
CA PRO A 302 45.80 -14.56 26.80
C PRO A 302 45.68 -13.04 26.70
N ILE A 303 45.39 -12.35 27.82
CA ILE A 303 45.31 -10.88 27.85
C ILE A 303 46.70 -10.27 27.76
N THR A 304 47.69 -10.82 28.46
CA THR A 304 49.04 -10.23 28.43
C THR A 304 49.79 -10.52 27.13
N THR A 305 49.36 -11.53 26.38
CA THR A 305 49.91 -11.83 25.05
C THR A 305 49.41 -10.87 23.97
N GLY A 306 48.40 -10.05 24.24
CA GLY A 306 47.99 -8.93 23.38
C GLY A 306 47.05 -9.27 22.22
N ASP A 307 46.48 -10.48 22.20
CA ASP A 307 45.71 -11.00 21.05
C ASP A 307 44.22 -11.24 21.38
N VAL A 308 43.69 -10.69 22.47
CA VAL A 308 42.29 -10.88 22.86
C VAL A 308 41.44 -9.71 22.38
N THR A 309 40.56 -9.94 21.40
CA THR A 309 39.58 -8.95 20.96
C THR A 309 38.21 -9.24 21.56
N VAL A 310 37.66 -8.26 22.28
CA VAL A 310 36.32 -8.32 22.85
C VAL A 310 35.43 -7.32 22.13
N SER A 311 34.35 -7.81 21.53
CA SER A 311 33.31 -6.95 20.95
C SER A 311 32.00 -7.13 21.69
N VAL A 312 31.35 -6.01 22.03
CA VAL A 312 30.03 -5.97 22.65
C VAL A 312 29.07 -5.27 21.69
N THR A 313 27.93 -5.89 21.41
CA THR A 313 26.83 -5.33 20.64
C THR A 313 25.52 -5.51 21.40
N ASP A 314 24.80 -4.44 21.67
CA ASP A 314 23.50 -4.51 22.36
C ASP A 314 22.33 -4.82 21.40
N ASP A 315 21.12 -4.98 21.95
CA ASP A 315 19.91 -5.29 21.17
C ASP A 315 19.50 -4.13 20.23
N GLY A 316 20.02 -2.92 20.44
CA GLY A 316 19.90 -1.76 19.55
C GLY A 316 21.03 -1.67 18.51
N TYR A 317 21.92 -2.67 18.45
CA TYR A 317 23.09 -2.69 17.58
C TYR A 317 24.09 -1.55 17.79
N TYR A 318 24.14 -0.93 18.97
CA TYR A 318 25.32 -0.16 19.37
C TYR A 318 26.45 -1.12 19.70
N SER A 319 27.63 -0.84 19.18
CA SER A 319 28.79 -1.70 19.38
C SER A 319 30.02 -0.96 19.92
N VAL A 320 30.81 -1.68 20.71
CA VAL A 320 32.15 -1.30 21.18
C VAL A 320 33.07 -2.50 21.01
N SER A 321 34.31 -2.27 20.58
CA SER A 321 35.30 -3.33 20.39
C SER A 321 36.67 -2.84 20.84
N ASN A 322 37.32 -3.61 21.71
CA ASN A 322 38.65 -3.33 22.25
C ASN A 322 39.52 -4.59 22.13
N THR A 323 40.82 -4.39 21.87
CA THR A 323 41.84 -5.44 21.90
C THR A 323 42.69 -5.27 23.16
N TYR A 324 42.99 -6.39 23.82
CA TYR A 324 43.72 -6.48 25.08
C TYR A 324 44.91 -7.40 24.96
#